data_AF-A0A9E6W2K0-F1
#
_entry.id   AF-A0A9E6W2K0-F1
#
_cell.length_a   1.000
_cell.length_b   1.000
_cell.length_c   1.000
_cell.angle_alpha   90.00
_cell.angle_beta   90.00
_cell.angle_gamma   90.00
#
_symmetry.space_group_name_H-M   'P 1'
#
loop_
_entity.id
_entity.type
_entity.pdbx_description
1 polymer ?
#
loop_
_entity_poly.entity_id
_entity_poly.type
_entity_poly.pdbx_seq_one_letter_code
_entity_poly.pdbx_strand_id
1 'polypeptide(L)'
;MRITLGIMGLSLAMMSMQACRKDRPEIGEPFSKTDGLADSWVLTKVLQVDEANPLKESRDLSEYYGLGGSGGTGTAILEIMFDGTDRQFRMTPGQGKNFLAPGFKDPLTIDSLRLKGSWSFTNELNPSFAETAPEGIQLINAMDDTVSLLLDAPVRPYDTELGLKIVRCKLSYVYYFTRKD
;
A
#
# COMPACT_ATOMS: atom_id res chain seq x y z
N MET A 1 -60.28 -7.66 -54.53
CA MET A 1 -59.88 -8.40 -53.31
C MET A 1 -58.51 -7.85 -52.90
N ARG A 2 -58.48 -6.79 -52.08
CA ARG A 2 -58.16 -6.86 -50.64
C ARG A 2 -56.87 -7.67 -50.42
N ILE A 3 -55.70 -7.04 -50.30
CA ILE A 3 -54.48 -7.40 -49.52
C ILE A 3 -53.35 -6.43 -49.91
N THR A 4 -53.51 -5.11 -49.71
CA THR A 4 -52.37 -4.16 -49.87
C THR A 4 -52.29 -3.10 -48.77
N LEU A 5 -53.32 -2.99 -47.92
CA LEU A 5 -53.41 -1.95 -46.89
C LEU A 5 -52.96 -2.39 -45.49
N GLY A 6 -52.44 -3.62 -45.33
CA GLY A 6 -52.15 -4.21 -44.01
C GLY A 6 -50.68 -4.21 -43.58
N ILE A 7 -49.73 -3.91 -44.48
CA ILE A 7 -48.30 -4.15 -44.21
C ILE A 7 -47.53 -2.86 -43.89
N MET A 8 -48.06 -1.68 -44.25
CA MET A 8 -47.36 -0.41 -44.06
C MET A 8 -47.49 0.19 -42.64
N GLY A 9 -48.41 -0.33 -41.81
CA GLY A 9 -48.62 0.13 -40.43
C GLY A 9 -47.81 -0.62 -39.36
N LEU A 10 -47.21 -1.77 -39.69
CA LEU A 10 -46.54 -2.65 -38.71
C LEU A 10 -45.03 -2.40 -38.59
N SER A 11 -44.42 -1.77 -39.60
CA SER A 11 -42.97 -1.49 -39.64
C SER A 11 -42.54 -0.26 -38.85
N LEU A 12 -43.48 0.59 -38.40
CA LEU A 12 -43.16 1.83 -37.66
C LEU A 12 -43.18 1.67 -36.12
N ALA A 13 -43.64 0.52 -35.61
CA ALA A 13 -43.76 0.28 -34.17
C ALA A 13 -42.52 -0.39 -33.53
N MET A 14 -41.53 -0.82 -34.31
CA MET A 14 -40.34 -1.54 -33.81
C MET A 14 -39.09 -0.67 -33.58
N MET A 15 -39.13 0.63 -33.90
CA MET A 15 -37.95 1.52 -33.76
C MET A 15 -37.87 2.29 -32.43
N SER A 16 -38.82 2.12 -31.50
CA SER A 16 -38.88 2.92 -30.27
C SER A 16 -38.16 2.32 -29.05
N MET A 17 -37.56 1.12 -29.15
CA MET A 17 -36.89 0.48 -28.00
C MET A 17 -35.37 0.68 -27.92
N GLN A 18 -34.77 1.53 -28.77
CA GLN A 18 -33.32 1.85 -28.67
C GLN A 18 -33.02 3.13 -27.87
N ALA A 19 -34.00 3.71 -27.18
CA ALA A 19 -33.78 4.87 -26.34
C ALA A 19 -33.15 4.48 -24.98
N CYS A 20 -31.86 4.76 -24.88
CA CYS A 20 -31.08 4.97 -23.66
C CYS A 20 -30.81 3.72 -22.79
N ARG A 21 -29.94 2.82 -23.27
CA ARG A 21 -28.91 2.35 -22.34
C ARG A 21 -28.01 3.56 -22.09
N LYS A 22 -28.02 4.09 -20.86
CA LYS A 22 -26.98 5.03 -20.43
C LYS A 22 -25.65 4.33 -20.71
N ASP A 23 -24.86 4.91 -21.60
CA ASP A 23 -23.46 4.52 -21.72
C ASP A 23 -22.89 4.55 -20.32
N ARG A 24 -22.41 3.39 -19.86
CA ARG A 24 -21.76 3.33 -18.57
C ARG A 24 -20.54 4.23 -18.72
N PRO A 25 -20.36 5.24 -17.87
CA PRO A 25 -19.13 6.01 -17.90
C PRO A 25 -17.97 5.03 -17.87
N GLU A 26 -17.04 5.17 -18.81
CA GLU A 26 -15.84 4.35 -18.81
C GLU A 26 -15.18 4.54 -17.44
N ILE A 27 -15.20 3.47 -16.66
CA ILE A 27 -14.36 3.37 -15.47
C ILE A 27 -12.96 3.40 -16.06
N GLY A 28 -12.26 4.53 -15.88
CA GLY A 28 -10.95 4.73 -16.48
C GLY A 28 -9.95 3.63 -16.13
N GLU A 29 -8.77 3.69 -16.73
CA GLU A 29 -7.72 2.69 -16.48
C GLU A 29 -7.46 2.51 -14.97
N PRO A 30 -7.30 1.27 -14.49
CA PRO A 30 -6.93 1.02 -13.10
C PRO A 30 -5.65 1.78 -12.74
N PHE A 31 -5.62 2.37 -11.55
CA PHE A 31 -4.42 3.05 -11.06
C PHE A 31 -3.24 2.06 -10.95
N SER A 32 -2.06 2.51 -11.36
CA SER A 32 -0.82 1.78 -11.12
C SER A 32 -0.54 1.73 -9.62
N LYS A 33 -0.42 0.51 -9.08
CA LYS A 33 -0.08 0.25 -7.67
C LYS A 33 1.35 0.69 -7.37
N THR A 34 2.26 0.51 -8.34
CA THR A 34 3.64 0.97 -8.25
C THR A 34 3.69 2.48 -8.08
N ASP A 35 2.92 3.22 -8.89
CA ASP A 35 2.89 4.69 -8.84
C ASP A 35 2.27 5.21 -7.53
N GLY A 36 1.39 4.42 -6.92
CA GLY A 36 0.86 4.73 -5.59
C GLY A 36 1.91 4.72 -4.51
N LEU A 37 2.79 3.71 -4.53
CA LEU A 37 3.84 3.51 -3.53
C LEU A 37 5.11 4.33 -3.80
N ALA A 38 5.39 4.62 -5.07
CA ALA A 38 6.63 5.25 -5.56
C ALA A 38 6.79 6.71 -5.12
N ASP A 39 7.10 6.90 -3.84
CA ASP A 39 7.34 8.20 -3.23
C ASP A 39 8.24 8.09 -1.99
N SER A 40 8.55 9.23 -1.40
CA SER A 40 9.14 9.35 -0.07
C SER A 40 8.04 9.44 0.99
N TRP A 41 8.25 8.71 2.08
CA TRP A 41 7.29 8.53 3.15
C TRP A 41 7.98 8.77 4.49
N VAL A 42 7.39 9.60 5.34
CA VAL A 42 7.92 9.97 6.66
C VAL A 42 7.04 9.33 7.74
N LEU A 43 7.65 8.64 8.69
CA LEU A 43 6.93 7.97 9.77
C LEU A 43 6.19 9.01 10.64
N THR A 44 4.91 8.77 10.94
CA THR A 44 4.11 9.69 11.78
C THR A 44 3.45 9.01 12.95
N LYS A 45 3.25 7.68 12.90
CA LYS A 45 2.67 6.92 14.01
C LYS A 45 3.09 5.47 14.00
N VAL A 46 3.26 4.89 15.19
CA VAL A 46 3.48 3.45 15.36
C VAL A 46 2.53 2.87 16.39
N LEU A 47 1.78 1.85 15.98
CA LEU A 47 0.89 1.09 16.85
C LEU A 47 1.40 -0.34 17.00
N GLN A 48 1.36 -0.86 18.22
CA GLN A 48 1.47 -2.29 18.49
C GLN A 48 0.07 -2.85 18.70
N VAL A 49 -0.29 -3.92 18.01
CA VAL A 49 -1.59 -4.58 18.11
C VAL A 49 -1.41 -5.99 18.65
N ASP A 50 -2.24 -6.38 19.62
CA ASP A 50 -2.32 -7.78 20.05
C ASP A 50 -3.22 -8.57 19.10
N GLU A 51 -2.62 -9.45 18.32
CA GLU A 51 -3.32 -10.27 17.34
C GLU A 51 -4.07 -11.45 17.99
N ALA A 52 -3.68 -11.85 19.20
CA ALA A 52 -4.36 -12.93 19.94
C ALA A 52 -5.67 -12.46 20.59
N ASN A 53 -5.82 -11.16 20.83
CA ASN A 53 -7.06 -10.59 21.35
C ASN A 53 -8.07 -10.38 20.19
N PRO A 54 -9.30 -10.95 20.27
CA PRO A 54 -10.34 -10.71 19.27
C PRO A 54 -10.71 -9.23 19.11
N LEU A 55 -10.57 -8.42 20.16
CA LEU A 55 -10.84 -6.98 20.13
C LEU A 55 -9.71 -6.16 19.49
N LYS A 56 -8.58 -6.78 19.14
CA LYS A 56 -7.41 -6.13 18.53
C LYS A 56 -6.98 -4.89 19.30
N GLU A 57 -6.81 -5.04 20.61
CA GLU A 57 -6.29 -3.96 21.46
C GLU A 57 -4.95 -3.45 20.91
N SER A 58 -4.83 -2.12 20.87
CA SER A 58 -3.64 -1.46 20.34
C SER A 58 -3.01 -0.53 21.38
N ARG A 59 -1.68 -0.42 21.32
CA ARG A 59 -0.87 0.48 22.12
C ARG A 59 -0.10 1.42 21.20
N ASP A 60 -0.18 2.72 21.47
CA ASP A 60 0.63 3.70 20.78
C ASP A 60 2.08 3.63 21.28
N LEU A 61 3.02 3.44 20.36
CA LEU A 61 4.45 3.38 20.64
C LEU A 61 5.21 4.55 20.01
N SER A 62 4.53 5.54 19.43
CA SER A 62 5.14 6.60 18.62
C SER A 62 6.25 7.35 19.35
N GLU A 63 6.17 7.48 20.68
CA GLU A 63 7.21 8.07 21.53
C GLU A 63 8.58 7.38 21.38
N TYR A 64 8.62 6.06 21.21
CA TYR A 64 9.87 5.29 21.05
C TYR A 64 10.49 5.41 19.66
N TYR A 65 9.78 6.06 18.74
CA TYR A 65 10.20 6.25 17.35
C TYR A 65 10.61 7.69 17.05
N GLY A 66 10.76 8.53 18.09
CA GLY A 66 11.19 9.93 17.93
C GLY A 66 10.09 10.88 17.45
N LEU A 67 8.82 10.48 17.59
CA LEU A 67 7.64 11.24 17.12
C LEU A 67 7.01 12.12 18.22
N GLY A 68 7.56 12.10 19.44
CA GLY A 68 6.97 12.69 20.64
C GLY A 68 7.46 14.11 20.95
N GLY A 69 6.69 15.12 20.52
CA GLY A 69 6.83 16.49 21.02
C GLY A 69 6.52 16.56 22.53
N SER A 70 7.45 17.14 23.29
CA SER A 70 7.46 17.37 24.76
C SER A 70 8.11 16.29 25.63
N GLY A 71 9.23 15.73 25.16
CA GLY A 71 10.15 14.92 25.95
C GLY A 71 11.17 14.14 25.11
N GLY A 72 10.88 13.94 23.81
CA GLY A 72 11.80 13.37 22.85
C GLY A 72 12.68 14.45 22.21
N THR A 73 13.99 14.36 22.40
CA THR A 73 15.01 15.22 21.74
C THR A 73 15.29 14.84 20.28
N GLY A 74 14.42 14.05 19.65
CA GLY A 74 14.65 13.50 18.32
C GLY A 74 14.14 14.40 17.21
N THR A 75 15.07 14.94 16.43
CA THR A 75 14.79 15.70 15.20
C THR A 75 14.79 14.83 13.94
N ALA A 76 15.37 13.62 13.99
CA ALA A 76 15.43 12.71 12.86
C ALA A 76 14.34 11.63 12.99
N ILE A 77 13.42 11.62 12.03
CA ILE A 77 12.30 10.68 11.91
C ILE A 77 12.64 9.66 10.82
N LEU A 78 12.16 8.42 10.96
CA LEU A 78 12.35 7.39 9.95
C LEU A 78 11.69 7.82 8.63
N GLU A 79 12.46 7.80 7.55
CA GLU A 79 11.97 8.00 6.19
C GLU A 79 12.21 6.74 5.37
N ILE A 80 11.28 6.43 4.47
CA ILE A 80 11.44 5.39 3.45
C ILE A 80 11.07 5.96 2.09
N MET A 81 11.92 5.72 1.10
CA MET A 81 11.71 6.11 -0.29
C MET A 81 11.59 4.85 -1.14
N PHE A 82 10.55 4.79 -1.96
CA PHE A 82 10.36 3.75 -2.96
C PHE A 82 10.53 4.33 -4.36
N ASP A 83 11.47 3.77 -5.12
CA ASP A 83 11.62 4.05 -6.53
C ASP A 83 10.69 3.11 -7.32
N GLY A 84 9.77 3.69 -8.09
CA GLY A 84 8.82 2.95 -8.93
C GLY A 84 9.41 2.40 -10.22
N THR A 85 10.52 2.97 -10.71
CA THR A 85 11.16 2.59 -11.97
C THR A 85 12.10 1.40 -11.76
N ASP A 86 13.06 1.55 -10.84
CA ASP A 86 14.10 0.55 -10.59
C ASP A 86 13.72 -0.42 -9.47
N ARG A 87 12.53 -0.24 -8.86
CA ARG A 87 12.04 -1.02 -7.71
C ARG A 87 13.05 -1.08 -6.58
N GLN A 88 13.72 0.04 -6.33
CA GLN A 88 14.69 0.18 -5.25
C GLN A 88 14.03 0.89 -4.06
N PHE A 89 14.35 0.48 -2.85
CA PHE A 89 13.99 1.23 -1.65
C PHE A 89 15.24 1.79 -0.99
N ARG A 90 15.06 2.91 -0.29
CA ARG A 90 16.07 3.48 0.60
C ARG A 90 15.40 3.94 1.88
N MET A 91 16.07 3.74 3.01
CA MET A 91 15.58 4.16 4.33
C MET A 91 16.59 5.12 4.96
N THR A 92 16.09 6.23 5.47
CA THR A 92 16.87 7.13 6.31
C THR A 92 16.46 6.87 7.76
N PRO A 93 17.32 6.27 8.59
CA PRO A 93 16.94 5.93 9.95
C PRO A 93 16.72 7.21 10.76
N GLY A 94 15.65 7.22 11.54
CA GLY A 94 15.46 8.21 12.60
C GLY A 94 16.24 7.84 13.87
N GLN A 95 16.02 8.60 14.94
CA GLN A 95 16.54 8.25 16.28
C GLN A 95 15.78 7.10 16.95
N GLY A 96 14.62 6.74 16.41
CA GLY A 96 13.78 5.63 16.85
C GLY A 96 14.33 4.25 16.49
N LYS A 97 13.81 3.21 17.15
CA LYS A 97 14.08 1.82 16.74
C LYS A 97 13.51 1.57 15.34
N ASN A 98 14.24 0.93 14.43
CA ASN A 98 13.74 0.60 13.09
C ASN A 98 13.59 -0.92 12.89
N PHE A 99 12.36 -1.43 12.94
CA PHE A 99 12.08 -2.86 12.71
C PHE A 99 11.73 -3.19 11.26
N LEU A 100 11.74 -2.20 10.36
CA LEU A 100 11.44 -2.38 8.94
C LEU A 100 12.70 -2.71 8.11
N ALA A 101 13.90 -2.53 8.66
CA ALA A 101 15.12 -2.93 7.98
C ALA A 101 15.21 -4.48 7.87
N PRO A 102 15.36 -5.06 6.66
CA PRO A 102 15.55 -6.50 6.52
C PRO A 102 16.79 -6.99 7.26
N GLY A 103 16.70 -8.17 7.87
CA GLY A 103 17.83 -8.80 8.59
C GLY A 103 18.14 -8.21 9.97
N PHE A 104 17.21 -7.41 10.52
CA PHE A 104 17.38 -6.78 11.82
C PHE A 104 17.53 -7.81 12.95
N LYS A 105 18.75 -7.91 13.49
CA LYS A 105 19.06 -8.69 14.71
C LYS A 105 19.45 -7.81 15.90
N ASP A 106 19.76 -6.53 15.68
CA ASP A 106 20.16 -5.59 16.74
C ASP A 106 19.68 -4.14 16.44
N PRO A 107 18.96 -3.47 17.38
CA PRO A 107 18.52 -2.08 17.26
C PRO A 107 19.60 -1.00 17.22
N LEU A 108 20.84 -1.31 17.60
CA LEU A 108 21.89 -0.29 17.76
C LEU A 108 22.93 -0.29 16.63
N THR A 109 22.91 -1.28 15.73
CA THR A 109 23.87 -1.36 14.61
C THR A 109 23.12 -1.43 13.27
N ILE A 110 22.79 -0.26 12.74
CA ILE A 110 22.22 -0.14 11.39
C ILE A 110 23.39 -0.10 10.40
N ASP A 111 23.66 -1.24 9.76
CA ASP A 111 24.54 -1.27 8.60
C ASP A 111 23.85 -0.54 7.43
N SER A 112 24.55 0.41 6.81
CA SER A 112 24.11 1.14 5.61
C SER A 112 23.66 0.22 4.46
N LEU A 113 24.13 -1.03 4.43
CA LEU A 113 23.70 -2.05 3.47
C LEU A 113 22.28 -2.58 3.72
N ARG A 114 21.77 -2.50 4.97
CA ARG A 114 20.41 -2.93 5.34
C ARG A 114 19.34 -1.89 5.04
N LEU A 115 19.75 -0.64 4.80
CA LEU A 115 18.85 0.49 4.57
C LEU A 115 18.52 0.72 3.09
N LYS A 116 18.96 -0.18 2.21
CA LYS A 116 18.72 -0.07 0.78
C LYS A 116 18.63 -1.46 0.15
N GLY A 117 17.96 -1.54 -0.97
CA GLY A 117 17.86 -2.76 -1.77
C GLY A 117 16.65 -2.71 -2.68
N SER A 118 16.13 -3.87 -3.06
CA SER A 118 14.97 -3.98 -3.93
C SER A 118 13.68 -4.18 -3.14
N TRP A 119 12.56 -3.80 -3.75
CA TRP A 119 11.23 -4.10 -3.24
C TRP A 119 10.34 -4.70 -4.32
N SER A 120 9.37 -5.50 -3.93
CA SER A 120 8.36 -6.07 -4.82
C SER A 120 7.03 -6.26 -4.11
N PHE A 121 5.95 -6.38 -4.87
CA PHE A 121 4.67 -6.76 -4.27
C PHE A 121 4.67 -8.27 -3.97
N THR A 122 4.07 -8.66 -2.84
CA THR A 122 4.08 -10.08 -2.42
C THR A 122 3.34 -11.00 -3.40
N ASN A 123 2.34 -10.48 -4.12
CA ASN A 123 1.59 -11.22 -5.15
C ASN A 123 2.42 -11.45 -6.44
N GLU A 124 3.42 -10.61 -6.75
CA GLU A 124 4.32 -10.83 -7.88
C GLU A 124 5.23 -12.05 -7.65
N LEU A 125 5.45 -12.41 -6.39
CA LEU A 125 6.19 -13.62 -6.01
C LEU A 125 5.36 -14.90 -6.13
N ASN A 126 4.04 -14.78 -6.28
CA ASN A 126 3.12 -15.91 -6.44
C ASN A 126 2.12 -15.63 -7.57
N PRO A 127 2.42 -16.10 -8.81
CA PRO A 127 1.63 -15.79 -10.01
C PRO A 127 0.13 -16.11 -9.89
N SER A 128 -0.22 -17.08 -9.05
CA SER A 128 -1.62 -17.45 -8.78
C SER A 128 -2.44 -16.32 -8.14
N PHE A 129 -1.79 -15.31 -7.58
CA PHE A 129 -2.41 -14.16 -6.91
C PHE A 129 -2.12 -12.82 -7.60
N ALA A 130 -1.47 -12.83 -8.78
CA ALA A 130 -1.07 -11.61 -9.50
C ALA A 130 -2.26 -10.66 -9.80
N GLU A 131 -3.47 -11.21 -9.97
CA GLU A 131 -4.69 -10.44 -10.22
C GLU A 131 -5.32 -9.83 -8.95
N THR A 132 -4.89 -10.25 -7.76
CA THR A 132 -5.40 -9.71 -6.49
C THR A 132 -4.68 -8.40 -6.11
N ALA A 133 -5.34 -7.54 -5.33
CA ALA A 133 -4.66 -6.40 -4.72
C ALA A 133 -3.51 -6.92 -3.85
N PRO A 134 -2.28 -6.37 -3.97
CA PRO A 134 -1.17 -6.84 -3.16
C PRO A 134 -1.53 -6.61 -1.70
N GLU A 135 -1.54 -7.68 -0.93
CA GLU A 135 -1.75 -7.63 0.51
C GLU A 135 -0.52 -7.08 1.23
N GLY A 136 0.61 -6.95 0.52
CA GLY A 136 1.88 -6.57 1.08
C GLY A 136 2.99 -6.27 0.08
N ILE A 137 4.11 -5.84 0.63
CA ILE A 137 5.38 -5.63 -0.07
C ILE A 137 6.46 -6.47 0.61
N GLN A 138 7.47 -6.89 -0.16
CA GLN A 138 8.69 -7.48 0.34
C GLN A 138 9.84 -6.52 0.10
N LEU A 139 10.66 -6.25 1.12
CA LEU A 139 11.92 -5.54 0.98
C LEU A 139 13.06 -6.53 1.08
N ILE A 140 14.00 -6.46 0.15
CA ILE A 140 15.18 -7.32 0.08
C ILE A 140 16.40 -6.40 0.13
N ASN A 141 17.19 -6.48 1.19
CA ASN A 141 18.36 -5.61 1.33
C ASN A 141 19.54 -6.10 0.46
N ALA A 142 20.63 -5.33 0.43
CA ALA A 142 21.84 -5.68 -0.32
C ALA A 142 22.59 -6.94 0.20
N MET A 143 22.14 -7.54 1.30
CA MET A 143 22.67 -8.78 1.88
C MET A 143 21.70 -9.96 1.71
N ASP A 144 20.68 -9.82 0.84
CA ASP A 144 19.61 -10.79 0.60
C ASP A 144 18.75 -11.12 1.84
N ASP A 145 18.83 -10.31 2.90
CA ASP A 145 17.84 -10.43 3.98
C ASP A 145 16.51 -9.88 3.49
N THR A 146 15.42 -10.54 3.89
CA THR A 146 14.07 -10.17 3.49
C THR A 146 13.21 -9.74 4.67
N VAL A 147 12.29 -8.81 4.43
CA VAL A 147 11.18 -8.52 5.33
C VAL A 147 9.91 -8.43 4.50
N SER A 148 8.87 -9.13 4.94
CA SER A 148 7.53 -9.03 4.35
C SER A 148 6.67 -8.12 5.23
N LEU A 149 6.06 -7.15 4.58
CA LEU A 149 5.20 -6.15 5.20
C LEU A 149 3.82 -6.26 4.55
N LEU A 150 2.77 -6.19 5.35
CA LEU A 150 1.40 -6.09 4.85
C LEU A 150 1.06 -4.62 4.63
N LEU A 151 0.27 -4.34 3.59
CA LEU A 151 -0.34 -3.03 3.40
C LEU A 151 -1.60 -2.95 4.25
N ASP A 152 -1.75 -1.87 5.02
CA ASP A 152 -2.96 -1.64 5.84
C ASP A 152 -4.17 -1.29 4.95
N ALA A 153 -3.91 -0.64 3.81
CA ALA A 153 -4.89 -0.29 2.78
C ALA A 153 -4.22 -0.24 1.40
N PRO A 154 -4.99 -0.31 0.30
CA PRO A 154 -4.49 -0.01 -1.04
C PRO A 154 -3.89 1.39 -1.09
N VAL A 155 -2.74 1.53 -1.77
CA VAL A 155 -2.03 2.81 -1.90
C VAL A 155 -2.17 3.31 -3.33
N ARG A 156 -2.69 4.53 -3.49
CA ARG A 156 -2.96 5.18 -4.77
C ARG A 156 -2.06 6.41 -4.92
N PRO A 157 -1.85 6.92 -6.16
CA PRO A 157 -0.94 8.05 -6.40
C PRO A 157 -1.28 9.33 -5.62
N TYR A 158 -2.53 9.50 -5.22
CA TYR A 158 -3.02 10.66 -4.47
C TYR A 158 -3.23 10.38 -2.98
N ASP A 159 -2.94 9.17 -2.51
CA ASP A 159 -3.02 8.88 -1.08
C ASP A 159 -1.84 9.54 -0.35
N THR A 160 -2.15 10.25 0.72
CA THR A 160 -1.17 10.96 1.56
C THR A 160 -0.64 10.09 2.70
N GLU A 161 -1.21 8.91 2.89
CA GLU A 161 -0.89 8.01 3.99
C GLU A 161 -0.51 6.62 3.47
N LEU A 162 0.47 6.01 4.13
CA LEU A 162 0.91 4.65 3.89
C LEU A 162 0.94 3.89 5.22
N GLY A 163 0.19 2.79 5.31
CA GLY A 163 0.23 1.88 6.44
C GLY A 163 1.00 0.62 6.10
N LEU A 164 2.09 0.36 6.82
CA LEU A 164 2.89 -0.86 6.72
C LEU A 164 2.79 -1.67 8.01
N LYS A 165 2.39 -2.93 7.92
CA LYS A 165 2.20 -3.82 9.05
C LYS A 165 3.19 -4.97 9.03
N ILE A 166 3.83 -5.23 10.17
CA ILE A 166 4.67 -6.41 10.37
C ILE A 166 4.07 -7.29 11.47
N VAL A 167 3.90 -8.58 11.17
CA VAL A 167 3.38 -9.56 12.13
C VAL A 167 4.54 -10.33 12.75
N ARG A 168 4.60 -10.36 14.08
CA ARG A 168 5.59 -11.05 14.89
C ARG A 168 4.88 -11.90 15.94
N CYS A 169 4.69 -13.18 15.62
CA CYS A 169 3.98 -14.13 16.47
C CYS A 169 2.55 -13.63 16.80
N LYS A 170 2.27 -13.31 18.07
CA LYS A 170 0.96 -12.84 18.55
C LYS A 170 0.81 -11.32 18.55
N LEU A 171 1.85 -10.60 18.14
CA LEU A 171 1.84 -9.14 18.06
C LEU A 171 2.00 -8.72 16.62
N SER A 172 1.41 -7.59 16.26
CA SER A 172 1.78 -6.87 15.05
C SER A 172 2.16 -5.44 15.37
N TYR A 173 2.95 -4.84 14.50
CA TYR A 173 3.31 -3.44 14.56
C TYR A 173 2.87 -2.80 13.25
N VAL A 174 2.08 -1.73 13.35
CA VAL A 174 1.59 -0.95 12.22
C VAL A 174 2.29 0.40 12.23
N TYR A 175 2.97 0.69 11.13
CA TYR A 175 3.71 1.92 10.89
C TYR A 175 2.92 2.75 9.91
N TYR A 176 2.48 3.92 10.35
CA TYR A 176 1.83 4.90 9.49
C TYR A 176 2.86 5.94 9.07
N PHE A 177 2.88 6.19 7.77
CA PHE A 177 3.71 7.19 7.14
C PHE A 177 2.84 8.22 6.44
N THR A 178 3.35 9.43 6.35
CA THR A 178 2.79 10.49 5.52
C THR A 178 3.71 10.74 4.34
N ARG A 179 3.13 10.96 3.16
CA ARG A 179 3.86 11.30 1.95
C ARG A 179 4.68 12.57 2.19
N LYS A 180 5.93 12.59 1.76
CA LYS A 180 6.83 13.73 1.88
C LYS A 180 6.56 14.66 0.69
N ASP A 181 6.11 15.87 0.97
CA ASP A 181 5.90 16.93 -0.04
C ASP A 181 7.20 17.31 -0.78
#